data_AF-A0A957EZ67-F1
#
_entry.id   AF-A0A957EZ67-F1
#
_cell.length_a   1.000
_cell.length_b   1.000
_cell.length_c   1.000
_cell.angle_alpha   90.00
_cell.angle_beta   90.00
_cell.angle_gamma   90.00
#
_symmetry.space_group_name_H-M   'P 1'
#
loop_
_entity.id
_entity.type
_entity.pdbx_description
1 polymer ?
#
loop_
_entity_poly.entity_id
_entity_poly.type
_entity_poly.pdbx_seq_one_letter_code
_entity_poly.pdbx_strand_id
1 'polypeptide(L)'
;HALVYKAGHHGANTSSSAPFLAAVRPHVVVVSAGADNQFGHPDPEMLARAAAVGAAVLRTDELGAFELITDGHSIGWQTLP
;
A
#
# COMPACT_ATOMS: atom_id res chain seq x y z
N HIS A 1 -2.45 13.77 -6.90
CA HIS A 1 -2.52 12.42 -7.48
C HIS A 1 -1.14 11.84 -7.53
N ALA A 2 -1.00 10.62 -7.01
CA ALA A 2 0.20 9.83 -7.15
C ALA A 2 -0.16 8.51 -7.86
N LEU A 3 0.77 7.98 -8.66
CA LEU A 3 0.59 6.64 -9.22
C LEU A 3 0.77 5.58 -8.12
N VAL A 4 1.85 5.70 -7.34
CA VAL A 4 2.19 4.77 -6.25
C VAL A 4 2.49 5.56 -4.98
N TYR A 5 1.99 5.06 -3.84
CA TYR A 5 2.31 5.55 -2.50
C TYR A 5 2.75 4.38 -1.62
N LYS A 6 3.87 4.52 -0.90
CA LYS A 6 4.27 3.56 0.12
C LYS A 6 3.68 3.97 1.47
N ALA A 7 2.91 3.09 2.09
CA ALA A 7 2.33 3.30 3.41
C ALA A 7 3.43 3.56 4.46
N GLY A 8 3.23 4.57 5.29
CA GLY A 8 4.09 4.83 6.43
C GLY A 8 3.98 3.72 7.49
N HIS A 9 5.06 3.51 8.25
CA HIS A 9 5.09 2.64 9.43
C HIS A 9 4.39 1.28 9.20
N HIS A 10 4.76 0.57 8.13
CA HIS A 10 4.24 -0.77 7.83
C HIS A 10 2.71 -0.87 7.70
N GLY A 11 2.00 0.25 7.53
CA GLY A 11 0.54 0.30 7.51
C GLY A 11 -0.12 0.44 8.89
N ALA A 12 0.54 1.04 9.88
CA ALA A 12 -0.09 1.36 11.16
C ALA A 12 -1.32 2.26 11.04
N ASN A 13 -2.23 2.14 12.01
CA ASN A 13 -3.39 3.02 12.11
C ASN A 13 -3.03 4.51 12.28
N THR A 14 -1.91 4.80 12.94
CA THR A 14 -1.42 6.18 13.12
C THR A 14 -0.74 6.74 11.87
N SER A 15 -0.58 5.94 10.82
CA SER A 15 -0.07 6.37 9.52
C SER A 15 -1.19 6.68 8.54
N SER A 16 -0.85 7.38 7.45
CA SER A 16 -1.68 7.46 6.24
C SER A 16 -3.12 7.89 6.55
N SER A 17 -3.27 9.08 7.15
CA SER A 17 -4.58 9.59 7.58
C SER A 17 -5.55 9.74 6.41
N ALA A 18 -6.85 9.68 6.67
CA ALA A 18 -7.87 9.80 5.63
C ALA A 18 -7.74 11.13 4.84
N PRO A 19 -7.53 12.31 5.46
CA PRO A 19 -7.31 13.55 4.72
C PRO A 19 -6.06 13.50 3.82
N PHE A 20 -4.98 12.87 4.29
CA PHE A 20 -3.75 12.73 3.51
C PHE A 20 -3.96 11.82 2.28
N LEU A 21 -4.58 10.64 2.48
CA LEU A 21 -4.87 9.72 1.37
C LEU A 21 -5.85 10.34 0.38
N ALA A 22 -6.83 11.12 0.84
CA ALA A 22 -7.76 11.85 -0.01
C ALA A 22 -7.09 12.99 -0.81
N ALA A 23 -6.05 13.61 -0.27
CA ALA A 23 -5.28 14.63 -0.99
C ALA A 23 -4.32 14.00 -2.02
N VAL A 24 -3.63 12.92 -1.64
CA VAL A 24 -2.69 12.21 -2.53
C VAL A 24 -3.42 11.48 -3.64
N ARG A 25 -4.56 10.83 -3.34
CA ARG A 25 -5.34 9.96 -4.24
C ARG A 25 -4.44 8.98 -5.02
N PRO A 26 -3.76 8.06 -4.32
CA PRO A 26 -2.89 7.09 -4.98
C PRO A 26 -3.71 6.06 -5.78
N HIS A 27 -3.21 5.61 -6.92
CA HIS A 27 -3.79 4.45 -7.61
C HIS A 27 -3.38 3.14 -6.93
N VAL A 28 -2.13 3.06 -6.45
CA VAL A 28 -1.60 1.91 -5.71
C VAL A 28 -1.02 2.35 -4.37
N VAL A 29 -1.37 1.63 -3.31
CA VAL A 29 -0.74 1.72 -1.99
C VAL A 29 0.07 0.46 -1.73
N VAL A 30 1.36 0.62 -1.47
CA VAL A 30 2.27 -0.46 -1.10
C VAL A 30 2.43 -0.50 0.41
N VAL A 31 2.16 -1.65 1.00
CA VAL A 31 2.40 -1.92 2.42
C VAL A 31 3.57 -2.90 2.55
N SER A 32 4.65 -2.44 3.16
CA SER A 32 5.77 -3.30 3.52
C SER A 32 5.55 -3.83 4.93
N ALA A 33 5.16 -5.11 5.04
CA ALA A 33 4.94 -5.83 6.28
C ALA A 33 5.49 -7.27 6.16
N GLY A 34 5.82 -7.89 7.29
CA GLY A 34 6.21 -9.31 7.34
C GLY A 34 5.00 -10.20 7.61
N ALA A 35 5.01 -11.43 7.07
CA ALA A 35 3.94 -12.42 7.29
C ALA A 35 3.68 -12.71 8.77
N ASP A 36 4.74 -12.70 9.58
CA ASP A 36 4.68 -12.93 11.04
C ASP A 36 4.77 -11.62 11.84
N ASN A 37 4.27 -10.50 11.30
CA ASN A 37 4.40 -9.21 11.97
C ASN A 37 3.62 -9.16 13.31
N GLN A 38 4.36 -9.29 14.41
CA GLN A 38 3.81 -9.30 15.77
C GLN A 38 3.31 -7.93 16.26
N PHE A 39 3.60 -6.85 15.54
CA PHE A 39 3.13 -5.50 15.88
C PHE A 39 1.68 -5.24 15.44
N GLY A 40 1.03 -6.19 14.74
CA GLY A 40 -0.35 -6.05 14.29
C GLY A 40 -0.51 -5.11 13.10
N HIS A 41 0.51 -5.00 12.24
CA HIS A 41 0.43 -4.24 10.99
C HIS A 41 0.53 -5.15 9.76
N PRO A 42 -0.15 -4.81 8.64
CA PRO A 42 -0.99 -3.62 8.45
C PRO A 42 -2.26 -3.61 9.29
N ASP A 43 -2.62 -2.43 9.77
CA ASP A 43 -3.82 -2.22 10.56
C ASP A 43 -5.07 -2.22 9.65
N PRO A 44 -6.16 -2.91 10.02
CA PRO A 44 -7.40 -2.95 9.23
C PRO A 44 -8.00 -1.57 8.93
N GLU A 45 -7.90 -0.61 9.85
CA GLU A 45 -8.43 0.75 9.62
C GLU A 45 -7.59 1.51 8.59
N MET A 46 -6.26 1.31 8.58
CA MET A 46 -5.40 1.89 7.55
C MET A 46 -5.73 1.33 6.17
N LEU A 47 -5.92 0.00 6.08
CA LEU A 47 -6.34 -0.68 4.85
C LEU A 47 -7.70 -0.18 4.36
N ALA A 48 -8.66 -0.01 5.26
CA ALA A 48 -9.98 0.54 4.94
C ALA A 48 -9.90 1.97 4.38
N ARG A 49 -9.03 2.83 4.94
CA ARG A 49 -8.81 4.18 4.39
C ARG A 49 -8.20 4.15 2.99
N ALA A 50 -7.25 3.27 2.73
CA ALA A 50 -6.67 3.11 1.40
C ALA A 50 -7.70 2.62 0.37
N ALA A 51 -8.53 1.65 0.74
CA ALA A 51 -9.62 1.17 -0.10
C ALA A 51 -10.69 2.25 -0.36
N ALA A 52 -11.02 3.07 0.65
CA ALA A 52 -12.02 4.13 0.55
C ALA A 52 -11.63 5.24 -0.45
N VAL A 53 -10.35 5.44 -0.73
CA VAL A 53 -9.88 6.37 -1.78
C VAL A 53 -9.72 5.71 -3.15
N GLY A 54 -10.13 4.45 -3.28
CA GLY A 54 -10.09 3.68 -4.53
C GLY A 54 -8.73 3.10 -4.89
N ALA A 55 -7.79 3.05 -3.94
CA ALA A 55 -6.45 2.51 -4.22
C ALA A 55 -6.46 0.97 -4.21
N ALA A 56 -5.72 0.37 -5.14
CA ALA A 56 -5.30 -1.02 -5.02
C ALA A 56 -4.24 -1.13 -3.92
N VAL A 57 -4.35 -2.13 -3.05
CA VAL A 57 -3.40 -2.35 -1.96
C VAL A 57 -2.55 -3.58 -2.27
N LEU A 58 -1.23 -3.41 -2.31
CA LEU A 58 -0.26 -4.50 -2.50
C LEU A 58 0.57 -4.65 -1.23
N ARG A 59 0.70 -5.88 -0.73
CA ARG A 59 1.33 -6.14 0.56
C ARG A 59 2.42 -7.20 0.46
N THR A 60 3.58 -6.96 1.07
CA THR A 60 4.71 -7.91 1.04
C THR A 60 4.51 -9.13 1.94
N ASP A 61 3.60 -9.06 2.90
CA ASP A 61 3.23 -10.21 3.75
C ASP A 61 2.35 -11.22 3.00
N GLU A 62 1.62 -10.79 1.97
CA GLU A 62 0.80 -11.66 1.11
C GLU A 62 1.54 -12.06 -0.17
N LEU A 63 2.28 -11.13 -0.79
CA LEU A 63 2.89 -11.31 -2.12
C LEU A 63 4.38 -11.67 -2.06
N GLY A 64 5.00 -11.64 -0.87
CA GLY A 64 6.45 -11.71 -0.75
C GLY A 64 7.14 -10.48 -1.35
N ALA A 65 8.33 -10.68 -1.91
CA ALA A 65 9.00 -9.65 -2.69
C ALA A 65 8.29 -9.47 -4.04
N PHE A 66 8.11 -8.24 -4.48
CA PHE A 66 7.49 -7.94 -5.78
C PHE A 66 8.07 -6.65 -6.38
N GLU A 67 7.96 -6.53 -7.69
CA GLU A 67 8.34 -5.34 -8.44
C GLU A 67 7.11 -4.64 -9.00
N LEU A 68 7.10 -3.31 -8.93
CA LEU A 68 6.17 -2.45 -9.66
C LEU A 68 6.88 -1.89 -10.88
N ILE A 69 6.29 -2.06 -12.05
CA ILE A 69 6.89 -1.69 -13.34
C ILE A 69 5.93 -0.74 -14.05
N THR A 70 6.47 0.36 -14.57
CA THR A 70 5.72 1.33 -15.36
C THR A 70 6.54 1.80 -16.56
N ASP A 71 5.85 2.02 -17.67
CA ASP A 71 6.38 2.67 -18.88
C ASP A 71 6.02 4.17 -18.96
N GLY A 72 5.41 4.73 -17.89
CA GLY A 72 4.87 6.09 -17.86
C GLY A 72 3.43 6.23 -18.36
N HIS A 73 2.85 5.18 -18.96
CA HIS A 73 1.46 5.14 -19.44
C HIS A 73 0.61 4.09 -18.71
N SER A 74 1.22 2.96 -18.37
CA SER A 74 0.62 1.82 -17.69
C SER A 74 1.45 1.42 -16.48
N ILE A 75 0.84 0.70 -15.54
CA ILE A 75 1.53 0.13 -14.38
C ILE A 75 1.08 -1.32 -14.17
N GLY A 76 2.03 -2.19 -13.85
CA GLY A 76 1.80 -3.57 -13.46
C GLY A 76 2.75 -4.00 -12.34
N TRP A 77 2.56 -5.21 -11.83
CA TRP A 77 3.46 -5.81 -10.85
C TRP A 77 3.68 -7.31 -11.09
N GLN A 78 4.81 -7.81 -10.61
CA GLN A 78 5.15 -9.23 -10.63
C GLN A 78 5.77 -9.63 -9.28
N THR A 79 5.41 -10.81 -8.78
CA THR A 79 6.06 -11.41 -7.61
C THR A 79 7.42 -11.95 -7.99
N LEU A 80 8.38 -11.81 -7.09
CA LEU A 80 9.71 -12.38 -7.23
C LEU A 80 9.77 -13.78 -6.58
N PRO A 81 10.68 -14.66 -7.04
CA PRO A 81 10.92 -15.96 -6.41
C PRO A 81 11.35 -15.86 -4.94
#